data_AF-A0A8T4T861-F1
#
_entry.id   AF-A0A8T4T861-F1
#
_cell.length_a   1.000
_cell.length_b   1.000
_cell.length_c   1.000
_cell.angle_alpha   90.00
_cell.angle_beta   90.00
_cell.angle_gamma   90.00
#
_symmetry.space_group_name_H-M   'P 1'
#
loop_
_entity.id
_entity.type
_entity.pdbx_description
1 polymer ?
#
loop_
_entity_poly.entity_id
_entity_poly.type
_entity_poly.pdbx_seq_one_letter_code
_entity_poly.pdbx_strand_id
1 'polypeptide(L)'
;MIFIKNQVKELLVKIPLEVLYVLIALVIAIYIHEFGHFMAAKNYQLDARFGIDKEGFFVETFSQDPFINAIINHSGPIMNLIISFLGLASILIIPKVENVKTLLIVISMTNILVALISLTTFAYTGVL
;
A
#
# COMPACT_ATOMS: atom_id res chain seq x y z
N MET A 1 21.02 -6.50 27.66
CA MET A 1 20.65 -6.92 26.29
C MET A 1 19.71 -8.14 26.25
N ILE A 2 19.87 -9.14 27.12
CA ILE A 2 19.00 -10.34 27.17
C ILE A 2 17.56 -10.01 27.65
N PHE A 3 17.40 -9.05 28.55
CA PHE A 3 16.09 -8.66 29.11
C PHE A 3 15.14 -8.03 28.07
N ILE A 4 15.68 -7.17 27.18
CA ILE A 4 14.92 -6.56 26.07
C ILE A 4 14.42 -7.63 25.10
N LYS A 5 15.24 -8.65 24.82
CA LYS A 5 14.87 -9.78 23.96
C LYS A 5 13.66 -10.55 24.51
N ASN A 6 13.56 -10.74 25.83
CA ASN A 6 12.44 -11.46 26.44
C ASN A 6 11.14 -10.64 26.45
N GLN A 7 11.22 -9.33 26.74
CA GLN A 7 10.04 -8.46 26.71
C GLN A 7 9.45 -8.31 25.30
N VAL A 8 10.30 -8.14 24.27
CA VAL A 8 9.84 -8.08 22.87
C VAL A 8 9.19 -9.41 22.46
N LYS A 9 9.75 -10.55 22.90
CA LYS A 9 9.19 -11.88 22.61
C LYS A 9 7.83 -12.07 23.28
N GLU A 10 7.67 -11.66 24.53
CA GLU A 10 6.38 -11.70 25.23
C GLU A 10 5.33 -10.76 24.62
N LEU A 11 5.76 -9.59 24.14
CA LEU A 11 4.88 -8.66 23.41
C LEU A 11 4.39 -9.27 22.10
N LEU A 12 5.30 -9.85 21.29
CA LEU A 12 4.95 -10.48 20.02
C LEU A 12 3.98 -11.67 20.18
N VAL A 13 4.11 -12.43 21.28
CA VAL A 13 3.20 -13.56 21.59
C VAL A 13 1.81 -13.08 22.03
N LYS A 14 1.69 -11.85 22.55
CA LYS A 14 0.42 -11.25 22.98
C LYS A 14 -0.31 -10.46 21.91
N ILE A 15 0.30 -10.22 20.75
CA ILE A 15 -0.35 -9.51 19.64
C ILE A 15 -1.36 -10.46 18.99
N PRO A 16 -2.66 -10.10 18.93
CA PRO A 16 -3.65 -10.89 18.21
C PRO A 16 -3.25 -11.04 16.74
N LEU A 17 -3.49 -12.23 16.18
CA LEU A 17 -3.10 -12.56 14.80
C LEU A 17 -3.75 -11.59 13.78
N GLU A 18 -4.93 -11.09 14.10
CA GLU A 18 -5.68 -10.11 13.33
C GLU A 18 -4.92 -8.78 13.22
N VAL A 19 -4.29 -8.33 14.31
CA VAL A 19 -3.48 -7.09 14.30
C VAL A 19 -2.26 -7.28 13.41
N LEU A 20 -1.63 -8.46 13.46
CA LEU A 20 -0.51 -8.78 12.57
C LEU A 20 -0.93 -8.78 11.10
N TYR A 21 -2.11 -9.34 10.77
CA TYR A 21 -2.64 -9.29 9.40
C TYR A 21 -2.90 -7.87 8.91
N VAL A 22 -3.47 -7.01 9.76
CA VAL A 22 -3.69 -5.59 9.41
C VAL A 22 -2.38 -4.87 9.16
N LEU A 23 -1.36 -5.07 10.01
CA LEU A 23 -0.05 -4.45 9.83
C LEU A 23 0.63 -4.90 8.54
N ILE A 24 0.59 -6.21 8.25
CA ILE A 24 1.14 -6.76 7.01
C ILE A 24 0.38 -6.20 5.79
N ALA A 25 -0.95 -6.18 5.85
CA ALA A 25 -1.78 -5.62 4.79
C ALA A 25 -1.50 -4.14 4.54
N LEU A 26 -1.24 -3.36 5.58
CA LEU A 26 -0.90 -1.95 5.47
C LEU A 26 0.44 -1.75 4.76
N VAL A 27 1.48 -2.50 5.16
CA VAL A 27 2.79 -2.43 4.50
C VAL A 27 2.69 -2.83 3.02
N ILE A 28 1.95 -3.90 2.72
CA ILE A 28 1.70 -4.33 1.34
C ILE A 28 0.95 -3.25 0.55
N ALA A 29 -0.09 -2.65 1.11
CA ALA A 29 -0.88 -1.62 0.44
C ALA A 29 -0.07 -0.34 0.17
N ILE A 30 0.82 0.05 1.08
CA ILE A 30 1.75 1.17 0.86
C ILE A 30 2.73 0.82 -0.26
N TYR A 31 3.28 -0.39 -0.26
CA TYR A 31 4.23 -0.81 -1.31
C TYR A 31 3.57 -0.86 -2.69
N ILE A 32 2.34 -1.38 -2.79
CA ILE A 32 1.57 -1.41 -4.05
C ILE A 32 1.30 0.02 -4.54
N HIS A 33 0.98 0.93 -3.62
CA HIS A 33 0.73 2.33 -3.91
C HIS A 33 1.95 2.99 -4.54
N GLU A 34 3.10 2.92 -3.86
CA GLU A 34 4.36 3.47 -4.36
C GLU A 34 4.80 2.78 -5.66
N PHE A 35 4.57 1.47 -5.78
CA PHE A 35 4.84 0.75 -7.02
C PHE A 35 4.02 1.29 -8.21
N GLY A 36 2.77 1.72 -7.99
CA GLY A 36 1.97 2.40 -8.99
C GLY A 36 2.63 3.70 -9.49
N HIS A 37 3.13 4.54 -8.57
CA HIS A 37 3.88 5.76 -8.92
C HIS A 37 5.15 5.46 -9.70
N PHE A 38 5.93 4.49 -9.22
CA PHE A 38 7.16 4.04 -9.87
C PHE A 38 6.92 3.57 -11.31
N MET A 39 5.93 2.69 -11.52
CA MET A 39 5.63 2.14 -12.84
C MET A 39 5.18 3.23 -13.81
N ALA A 40 4.35 4.17 -13.36
CA ALA A 40 3.93 5.30 -14.19
C ALA A 40 5.13 6.16 -14.59
N ALA A 41 6.00 6.53 -13.64
CA ALA A 41 7.19 7.32 -13.91
C ALA A 41 8.14 6.62 -14.91
N LYS A 42 8.35 5.30 -14.75
CA LYS A 42 9.17 4.52 -15.69
C LYS A 42 8.57 4.41 -17.10
N ASN A 43 7.24 4.36 -17.22
CA ASN A 43 6.58 4.39 -18.54
C ASN A 43 6.83 5.70 -19.30
N TYR A 44 7.07 6.80 -18.59
CA TYR A 44 7.47 8.09 -19.16
C TYR A 44 9.00 8.30 -19.17
N GLN A 45 9.79 7.25 -18.97
CA GLN A 45 11.26 7.27 -18.99
C GLN A 45 11.89 8.23 -17.96
N LEU A 46 11.19 8.51 -16.85
CA LEU A 46 11.73 9.34 -15.77
C LEU A 46 12.67 8.52 -14.86
N ASP A 47 13.64 9.20 -14.24
CA ASP A 47 14.34 8.59 -13.12
C ASP A 47 13.38 8.52 -11.93
N ALA A 48 13.26 7.32 -11.37
CA ALA A 48 12.30 7.01 -10.33
C ALA A 48 12.95 6.00 -9.40
N ARG A 49 12.92 6.27 -8.09
CA ARG A 49 13.59 5.46 -7.07
C ARG A 49 12.72 5.34 -5.83
N PHE A 50 12.72 4.17 -5.21
CA PHE A 50 12.08 3.98 -3.92
C PHE A 50 12.93 4.60 -2.80
N GLY A 51 12.28 5.35 -1.93
CA GLY A 51 12.84 5.94 -0.73
C GLY A 51 12.04 5.54 0.51
N ILE A 52 12.67 5.71 1.68
CA ILE A 52 12.01 5.60 2.98
C ILE A 52 12.50 6.77 3.82
N ASP A 53 11.57 7.52 4.40
CA ASP A 53 11.85 8.61 5.33
C ASP A 53 11.01 8.47 6.60
N LYS A 54 10.95 9.55 7.38
CA LYS A 54 10.19 9.62 8.64
C LYS A 54 8.67 9.62 8.43
N GLU A 55 8.19 9.95 7.23
CA GLU A 55 6.77 10.02 6.89
C GLU A 55 6.29 8.72 6.23
N GLY A 56 7.19 7.99 5.57
CA GLY A 56 6.92 6.63 5.13
C GLY A 56 7.79 6.15 3.97
N PHE A 57 7.24 5.22 3.20
CA PHE A 57 7.78 4.83 1.90
C PHE A 57 7.29 5.80 0.84
N PHE A 58 8.16 6.15 -0.11
CA PHE A 58 7.82 7.08 -1.18
C PHE A 58 8.60 6.75 -2.46
N VAL A 59 8.18 7.32 -3.58
CA VAL A 59 8.90 7.27 -4.85
C VAL A 59 9.37 8.66 -5.22
N GLU A 60 10.70 8.82 -5.28
CA GLU A 60 11.34 10.01 -5.79
C GLU A 60 11.24 10.04 -7.31
N THR A 61 10.49 10.98 -7.86
CA THR A 61 10.38 11.24 -9.29
C THR A 61 10.00 12.69 -9.54
N PHE A 62 10.42 13.25 -10.69
CA PHE A 62 10.10 14.62 -11.08
C PHE A 62 9.82 14.72 -12.57
N SER A 63 8.71 15.36 -12.94
CA SER A 63 8.43 15.80 -14.31
C SER A 63 8.18 17.30 -14.33
N GLN A 64 8.60 17.96 -15.41
CA GLN A 64 8.25 19.36 -15.69
C GLN A 64 6.87 19.48 -16.34
N ASP A 65 6.30 18.37 -16.84
CA ASP A 65 4.98 18.33 -17.46
C ASP A 65 3.90 18.10 -16.38
N PRO A 66 3.01 19.08 -16.12
CA PRO A 66 1.94 18.95 -15.14
C PRO A 66 0.99 17.79 -15.43
N PHE A 67 0.79 17.44 -16.70
CA PHE A 67 -0.07 16.33 -17.08
C PHE A 67 0.56 14.98 -16.69
N ILE A 68 1.87 14.82 -16.92
CA ILE A 68 2.61 13.62 -16.52
C ILE A 68 2.64 13.49 -14.99
N ASN A 69 2.89 14.58 -14.26
CA ASN A 69 2.83 14.56 -12.79
C ASN A 69 1.44 14.17 -12.29
N ALA A 70 0.37 14.71 -12.88
CA ALA A 70 -0.99 14.32 -12.52
C ALA A 70 -1.22 12.81 -12.74
N ILE A 71 -0.76 12.23 -13.85
CA ILE A 71 -0.89 10.78 -14.10
C ILE A 71 -0.13 9.98 -13.05
N ILE A 72 1.12 10.35 -12.76
CA ILE A 72 1.94 9.69 -11.75
C ILE A 72 1.25 9.78 -10.40
N ASN A 73 0.77 10.95 -9.97
CA ASN A 73 0.11 11.13 -8.67
C ASN A 73 -1.18 10.31 -8.52
N HIS A 74 -1.87 9.96 -9.61
CA HIS A 74 -3.06 9.10 -9.55
C HIS A 74 -2.74 7.60 -9.69
N SER A 75 -1.57 7.23 -10.21
CA SER A 75 -1.28 5.83 -10.53
C SER A 75 -1.14 4.95 -9.30
N GLY A 76 -0.62 5.48 -8.18
CA GLY A 76 -0.56 4.76 -6.90
C GLY A 76 -1.94 4.40 -6.34
N PRO A 77 -2.85 5.37 -6.13
CA PRO A 77 -4.22 5.07 -5.73
C PRO A 77 -4.95 4.11 -6.69
N ILE A 78 -4.78 4.30 -8.00
CA ILE A 78 -5.39 3.44 -9.02
C ILE A 78 -4.87 2.01 -8.90
N MET A 79 -3.56 1.81 -8.69
CA MET A 79 -2.97 0.48 -8.52
C MET A 79 -3.56 -0.24 -7.30
N ASN A 80 -3.71 0.47 -6.17
CA ASN A 80 -4.36 -0.08 -4.98
C ASN A 80 -5.82 -0.51 -5.25
N LEU A 81 -6.59 0.30 -5.98
CA LEU A 81 -7.95 -0.07 -6.37
C LEU A 81 -7.97 -1.33 -7.24
N ILE A 82 -7.10 -1.41 -8.25
CA ILE A 82 -6.98 -2.58 -9.14
C ILE A 82 -6.69 -3.84 -8.32
N ILE A 83 -5.67 -3.80 -7.45
CA ILE A 83 -5.31 -4.96 -6.62
C ILE A 83 -6.44 -5.33 -5.65
N SER A 84 -7.13 -4.35 -5.08
CA SER A 84 -8.28 -4.63 -4.24
C SER A 84 -9.40 -5.35 -5.00
N PHE A 85 -9.73 -4.89 -6.22
CA PHE A 85 -10.77 -5.54 -7.01
C PHE A 85 -10.38 -6.97 -7.41
N LEU A 86 -9.12 -7.19 -7.77
CA LEU A 86 -8.61 -8.53 -8.06
C LEU A 86 -8.64 -9.42 -6.82
N GLY A 87 -8.27 -8.88 -5.66
CA GLY A 87 -8.34 -9.56 -4.36
C GLY A 87 -9.77 -9.98 -4.02
N LEU A 88 -10.73 -9.06 -4.09
CA LEU A 88 -12.14 -9.35 -3.85
C LEU A 88 -12.72 -10.35 -4.86
N ALA A 89 -12.39 -10.21 -6.16
CA ALA A 89 -12.83 -11.15 -7.18
C ALA A 89 -12.27 -12.56 -6.94
N SER A 90 -11.02 -12.68 -6.47
CA SER A 90 -10.39 -13.98 -6.19
C SER A 90 -11.10 -14.77 -5.09
N ILE A 91 -11.78 -14.10 -4.15
CA ILE A 91 -12.57 -14.75 -3.08
C ILE A 91 -13.70 -15.62 -3.65
N LEU A 92 -14.24 -15.24 -4.81
CA LEU A 92 -15.31 -15.98 -5.50
C LEU A 92 -14.80 -17.30 -6.10
N ILE A 93 -13.49 -17.41 -6.33
CA ILE A 93 -12.87 -18.51 -7.08
C ILE A 93 -12.08 -19.43 -6.14
N ILE A 94 -11.52 -18.90 -5.04
CA ILE A 94 -10.68 -19.66 -4.13
C ILE A 94 -11.54 -20.60 -3.24
N PRO A 95 -11.20 -21.90 -3.17
CA PRO A 95 -11.92 -22.88 -2.35
C PRO A 95 -11.92 -22.49 -0.86
N LYS A 96 -12.88 -23.02 -0.09
CA LYS A 96 -13.27 -22.64 1.29
C LYS A 96 -12.18 -22.73 2.37
N VAL A 97 -11.06 -22.05 2.22
CA VAL A 97 -10.07 -21.84 3.28
C VAL A 97 -10.40 -20.49 3.94
N GLU A 98 -11.10 -20.55 5.06
CA GLU A 98 -11.63 -19.35 5.75
C GLU A 98 -10.53 -18.32 6.04
N ASN A 99 -9.38 -18.76 6.54
CA ASN A 99 -8.25 -17.89 6.86
C ASN A 99 -7.70 -17.13 5.64
N VAL A 100 -7.67 -17.77 4.46
CA VAL A 100 -7.18 -17.14 3.22
C VAL A 100 -8.18 -16.08 2.77
N LYS A 101 -9.49 -16.34 2.89
CA LYS A 101 -10.52 -15.36 2.58
C LYS A 101 -10.44 -14.16 3.51
N THR A 102 -10.30 -14.37 4.81
CA THR A 102 -10.13 -13.28 5.79
C THR A 102 -8.93 -12.41 5.44
N LEU A 103 -7.78 -13.03 5.15
CA LEU A 103 -6.57 -12.29 4.76
C LEU A 103 -6.77 -11.48 3.47
N LEU A 104 -7.40 -12.06 2.44
CA LEU A 104 -7.69 -11.36 1.19
C LEU A 104 -8.66 -10.19 1.37
N ILE A 105 -9.67 -10.35 2.23
CA ILE A 105 -10.59 -9.26 2.59
C ILE A 105 -9.81 -8.13 3.26
N VAL A 106 -8.98 -8.46 4.26
CA VAL A 106 -8.16 -7.46 4.97
C VAL A 106 -7.25 -6.72 3.99
N ILE A 107 -6.49 -7.43 3.15
CA ILE A 107 -5.61 -6.82 2.14
C ILE A 107 -6.41 -5.92 1.18
N SER A 108 -7.54 -6.40 0.66
CA SER A 108 -8.35 -5.62 -0.30
C SER A 108 -8.92 -4.36 0.34
N MET A 109 -9.50 -4.46 1.54
CA MET A 109 -10.05 -3.32 2.26
C MET A 109 -8.97 -2.31 2.65
N THR A 110 -7.79 -2.76 3.05
CA THR A 110 -6.67 -1.87 3.33
C THR A 110 -6.20 -1.14 2.07
N ASN A 111 -6.14 -1.81 0.92
CA ASN A 111 -5.81 -1.16 -0.35
C ASN A 111 -6.85 -0.09 -0.74
N ILE A 112 -8.15 -0.39 -0.60
CA ILE A 112 -9.23 0.61 -0.81
C ILE A 112 -9.02 1.81 0.12
N LEU A 113 -8.79 1.57 1.41
CA LEU A 113 -8.64 2.64 2.38
C LEU A 113 -7.46 3.55 2.03
N VAL A 114 -6.29 2.98 1.72
CA VAL A 114 -5.11 3.75 1.30
C VAL A 114 -5.39 4.54 0.02
N ALA A 115 -6.09 3.96 -0.96
CA ALA A 115 -6.46 4.66 -2.19
C ALA A 115 -7.38 5.85 -1.92
N LEU A 116 -8.42 5.66 -1.10
CA LEU A 116 -9.37 6.72 -0.74
C LEU A 116 -8.69 7.86 0.02
N ILE A 117 -7.87 7.55 1.03
CA ILE A 117 -7.10 8.55 1.77
C ILE A 117 -6.24 9.36 0.81
N SER A 118 -5.49 8.69 -0.07
CA SER A 118 -4.57 9.36 -0.99
C SER A 118 -5.29 10.27 -1.99
N LEU A 119 -6.41 9.81 -2.58
CA LEU A 119 -7.24 10.62 -3.47
C LEU A 119 -7.85 11.83 -2.75
N THR A 120 -8.28 11.65 -1.49
CA THR A 120 -8.82 12.77 -0.70
C THR A 120 -7.73 13.76 -0.33
N THR A 121 -6.55 13.30 0.07
CA THR A 121 -5.41 14.18 0.34
C THR A 121 -5.06 15.00 -0.89
N PHE A 122 -4.99 14.37 -2.08
CA PHE A 122 -4.78 15.09 -3.34
C PHE A 122 -5.86 16.15 -3.60
N ALA A 123 -7.14 15.81 -3.41
CA ALA A 123 -8.25 16.74 -3.59
C ALA A 123 -8.22 17.93 -2.61
N TYR A 124 -7.70 17.73 -1.39
CA TYR A 124 -7.61 18.77 -0.36
C TYR A 124 -6.36 19.64 -0.46
N THR A 125 -5.20 19.07 -0.82
CA THR A 125 -3.92 19.79 -0.82
C THR A 125 -3.60 20.44 -2.17
N GLY A 126 -4.19 19.96 -3.27
CA GLY A 126 -3.99 20.53 -4.61
C GLY A 126 -2.54 20.47 -5.09
N VAL A 127 -1.70 19.61 -4.50
CA VAL A 127 -0.29 19.48 -4.87
C VAL A 127 -0.19 18.80 -6.24
N LEU A 128 0.16 19.62 -7.24
CA LEU A 128 0.56 19.27 -8.62
C LEU A 128 2.05 18.96 -8.70
#